data_AF-A0A2D6HEH8-F1
#
_entry.id   AF-A0A2D6HEH8-F1
#
_cell.length_a   1.000
_cell.length_b   1.000
_cell.length_c   1.000
_cell.angle_alpha   90.00
_cell.angle_beta   90.00
_cell.angle_gamma   90.00
#
_symmetry.space_group_name_H-M   'P 1'
#
loop_
_entity.id
_entity.type
_entity.pdbx_description
1 polymer ?
#
loop_
_entity_poly.entity_id
_entity_poly.type
_entity_poly.pdbx_seq_one_letter_code
_entity_poly.pdbx_strand_id
1 'polypeptide(L)'
;MSQKATHSYGSYWIAWFILLLITLAMLLIGSKPILAAGMVIKAAIIAMFFMHLAFEKKSLIYTVLIGIFATTAVLVVLVAPDGAAM
;
A
#
# COMPACT_ATOMS: atom_id res chain seq x y z
N MET A 1 -9.60 -22.04 25.18
CA MET A 1 -9.70 -20.56 25.22
C MET A 1 -9.67 -20.05 23.79
N SER A 2 -10.84 -19.73 23.25
CA SER A 2 -10.97 -19.21 21.87
C SER A 2 -10.71 -17.70 21.89
N GLN A 3 -9.56 -17.27 21.39
CA GLN A 3 -9.29 -15.85 21.14
C GLN A 3 -10.30 -15.37 20.10
N LYS A 4 -11.35 -14.68 20.55
CA LYS A 4 -12.19 -13.88 19.66
C LYS A 4 -11.28 -12.81 19.06
N ALA A 5 -10.88 -13.02 17.82
CA ALA A 5 -10.31 -11.99 16.97
C ALA A 5 -11.39 -10.93 16.73
N THR A 6 -11.61 -10.04 17.69
CA THR A 6 -12.36 -8.79 17.51
C THR A 6 -11.46 -7.84 16.73
N HIS A 7 -11.13 -8.20 15.48
CA HIS A 7 -10.61 -7.26 14.51
C HIS A 7 -11.77 -6.31 14.21
N SER A 8 -11.76 -5.14 14.84
CA SER A 8 -12.87 -4.19 14.79
C SER A 8 -13.18 -3.80 13.35
N TYR A 9 -14.36 -4.18 12.84
CA TYR A 9 -14.86 -3.83 11.50
C TYR A 9 -14.72 -2.32 11.20
N GLY A 10 -14.79 -1.47 12.23
CA GLY A 10 -14.59 -0.02 12.09
C GLY A 10 -13.20 0.36 11.59
N SER A 11 -12.15 -0.38 11.98
CA SER A 11 -10.77 -0.10 11.55
C SER A 11 -10.58 -0.35 10.05
N TYR A 12 -11.23 -1.38 9.50
CA TYR A 12 -11.18 -1.69 8.06
C TYR A 12 -11.89 -0.63 7.24
N TRP A 13 -13.03 -0.13 7.74
CA TRP A 13 -13.80 0.91 7.07
C TRP A 13 -13.02 2.23 6.99
N ILE A 14 -12.29 2.59 8.06
CA ILE A 14 -11.39 3.75 8.08
C ILE A 14 -10.23 3.55 7.11
N ALA A 15 -9.56 2.39 7.14
CA ALA A 15 -8.46 2.09 6.23
C ALA A 15 -8.92 2.14 4.76
N TRP A 16 -10.12 1.64 4.45
CA TRP A 16 -10.73 1.75 3.13
C TRP A 16 -10.92 3.20 2.68
N PHE A 17 -11.47 4.05 3.54
CA PHE A 17 -11.68 5.46 3.22
C PHE A 17 -10.36 6.20 2.97
N ILE A 18 -9.33 5.91 3.78
CA ILE A 18 -7.98 6.48 3.59
C ILE A 18 -7.38 6.03 2.25
N LEU A 19 -7.49 4.74 1.90
CA LEU A 19 -7.01 4.22 0.62
C LEU A 19 -7.71 4.90 -0.56
N LEU A 20 -9.01 5.16 -0.44
CA LEU A 20 -9.77 5.88 -1.45
C LEU A 20 -9.27 7.32 -1.61
N LEU A 21 -9.09 8.06 -0.50
CA LEU A 21 -8.57 9.43 -0.55
C LEU A 21 -7.16 9.51 -1.15
N ILE A 22 -6.26 8.58 -0.80
CA ILE A 22 -4.91 8.51 -1.38
C ILE A 22 -5.01 8.30 -2.90
N THR A 23 -5.92 7.43 -3.35
CA THR A 23 -6.11 7.16 -4.78
C THR A 23 -6.66 8.38 -5.52
N LEU A 24 -7.60 9.11 -4.92
CA LEU A 24 -8.11 10.36 -5.49
C LEU A 24 -7.02 11.44 -5.55
N ALA A 25 -6.22 11.60 -4.50
CA ALA A 25 -5.09 12.54 -4.50
C ALA A 25 -4.06 12.21 -5.58
N MET A 26 -3.77 10.92 -5.78
CA MET A 26 -2.89 10.45 -6.86
C MET A 26 -3.44 10.83 -8.25
N LEU A 27 -4.75 10.62 -8.48
CA LEU A 27 -5.40 10.97 -9.74
C LEU A 27 -5.41 12.47 -10.01
N LEU A 28 -5.68 13.29 -8.99
CA LEU A 28 -5.79 14.74 -9.15
C LEU A 28 -4.44 15.43 -9.36
N ILE A 29 -3.39 14.96 -8.69
CA ILE A 29 -2.08 15.62 -8.74
C ILE A 29 -1.23 15.08 -9.91
N GLY A 30 -1.30 13.77 -10.18
CA GLY A 30 -0.65 13.15 -11.34
C GLY A 30 0.88 13.23 -11.40
N SER A 31 1.56 13.76 -10.37
CA SER A 31 3.02 13.90 -10.39
C SER A 31 3.72 12.59 -10.05
N LYS A 32 4.80 12.27 -10.78
CA LYS A 32 5.61 11.05 -10.58
C LYS A 32 6.00 10.78 -9.11
N PRO A 33 6.52 11.75 -8.32
CA PRO A 33 6.88 11.48 -6.93
C PRO A 33 5.67 11.22 -6.04
N ILE A 34 4.52 11.86 -6.31
CA ILE A 34 3.29 11.68 -5.53
C ILE A 34 2.64 10.34 -5.85
N LEU A 35 2.71 9.91 -7.11
CA LEU A 35 2.27 8.57 -7.51
C LEU A 35 3.11 7.49 -6.83
N ALA A 36 4.44 7.64 -6.83
CA ALA A 36 5.35 6.71 -6.16
C ALA A 36 5.08 6.64 -4.65
N ALA A 37 4.99 7.80 -3.98
CA ALA A 37 4.70 7.87 -2.56
C ALA A 37 3.33 7.25 -2.22
N GLY A 38 2.30 7.57 -3.01
CA GLY A 38 0.95 7.00 -2.84
C GLY A 38 0.91 5.49 -3.02
N MET A 39 1.71 4.94 -3.94
CA MET A 39 1.85 3.49 -4.13
C MET A 39 2.49 2.79 -2.92
N VAL A 40 3.53 3.37 -2.32
CA VAL A 40 4.18 2.81 -1.13
C VAL A 40 3.26 2.89 0.09
N ILE A 41 2.64 4.06 0.31
CA ILE A 41 1.76 4.30 1.46
C ILE A 41 0.54 3.37 1.40
N LYS A 42 -0.12 3.24 0.24
CA LYS A 42 -1.27 2.35 0.13
C LYS A 42 -0.89 0.88 0.35
N ALA A 43 0.26 0.45 -0.17
CA ALA A 43 0.75 -0.92 0.02
C ALA A 43 1.06 -1.21 1.50
N ALA A 44 1.63 -0.24 2.23
CA ALA A 44 1.88 -0.35 3.66
C ALA A 44 0.57 -0.44 4.48
N ILE A 45 -0.45 0.37 4.14
CA ILE A 45 -1.77 0.32 4.79
C ILE A 45 -2.43 -1.05 4.55
N ILE A 46 -2.36 -1.58 3.32
CA ILE A 46 -2.89 -2.91 3.00
C ILE A 46 -2.14 -4.00 3.78
N ALA A 47 -0.81 -3.92 3.85
CA ALA A 47 0.01 -4.88 4.58
C ALA A 47 -0.24 -4.89 6.10
N MET A 48 -0.56 -3.74 6.69
CA MET A 48 -0.82 -3.62 8.14
C MET A 48 -2.26 -3.92 8.53
N PHE A 49 -3.24 -3.50 7.73
CA PHE A 49 -4.66 -3.59 8.11
C PHE A 49 -5.39 -4.75 7.46
N PHE A 50 -5.04 -5.15 6.24
CA PHE A 50 -5.78 -6.16 5.47
C PHE A 50 -5.03 -7.48 5.34
N MET A 51 -3.70 -7.46 5.34
CA MET A 51 -2.91 -8.67 5.47
C MET A 51 -2.70 -8.97 6.95
N HIS A 52 -2.87 -10.23 7.34
CA HIS A 52 -2.65 -10.71 8.71
C HIS A 52 -1.16 -10.69 9.15
N LEU A 53 -0.32 -9.96 8.40
CA LEU A 53 1.13 -9.90 8.51
C LEU A 53 1.62 -9.30 9.83
N ALA A 54 0.78 -8.51 10.50
CA ALA A 54 1.09 -7.93 11.81
C ALA A 54 1.33 -9.00 12.90
N PHE A 55 0.84 -10.23 12.71
CA PHE A 55 1.01 -11.34 13.64
C PHE A 55 1.96 -12.45 13.12
N GLU A 56 2.59 -12.21 11.98
CA GLU A 56 3.48 -13.15 11.30
C GLU A 56 4.96 -12.98 11.72
N LYS A 57 5.81 -13.94 11.34
CA LYS A 57 7.25 -13.88 11.63
C LYS A 57 7.87 -12.64 10.99
N LYS A 58 8.72 -11.91 11.73
CA LYS A 58 9.41 -10.68 11.26
C LYS A 58 10.07 -10.83 9.87
N SER A 59 10.60 -12.02 9.57
CA SER A 59 11.17 -12.36 8.25
C SER A 59 10.19 -12.16 7.09
N LEU A 60 8.91 -12.49 7.27
CA LEU A 60 7.89 -12.36 6.23
C LEU A 60 7.56 -10.88 5.98
N ILE A 61 7.47 -10.08 7.05
CA ILE A 61 7.26 -8.63 6.96
C ILE A 61 8.37 -7.97 6.14
N TYR A 62 9.65 -8.28 6.43
CA TYR A 62 10.77 -7.74 5.67
C TYR A 62 10.73 -8.14 4.19
N THR A 63 10.37 -9.39 3.90
CA THR A 63 10.29 -9.90 2.52
C THR A 63 9.22 -9.15 1.72
N VAL A 64 8.05 -8.91 2.32
CA VAL A 64 6.95 -8.16 1.69
C VAL A 64 7.34 -6.70 1.49
N LEU A 65 7.97 -6.05 2.48
CA LEU A 65 8.46 -4.68 2.34
C LEU A 65 9.47 -4.55 1.19
N ILE A 66 10.44 -5.46 1.10
CA ILE A 66 11.42 -5.48 0.02
C ILE A 66 10.71 -5.64 -1.33
N GLY A 67 9.74 -6.55 -1.43
CA GLY A 67 8.94 -6.75 -2.65
C GLY A 67 8.15 -5.49 -3.06
N ILE A 68 7.52 -4.79 -2.11
CA ILE A 68 6.80 -3.54 -2.36
C ILE A 68 7.75 -2.45 -2.88
N PHE A 69 8.90 -2.29 -2.24
CA PHE A 69 9.90 -1.30 -2.66
C PHE A 69 10.46 -1.61 -4.05
N ALA A 70 10.85 -2.86 -4.30
CA ALA A 70 11.36 -3.31 -5.59
C ALA A 70 10.31 -3.08 -6.70
N THR A 71 9.07 -3.47 -6.46
CA THR A 71 7.97 -3.29 -7.44
C THR A 71 7.71 -1.82 -7.71
N THR A 72 7.72 -0.97 -6.68
CA THR A 72 7.52 0.48 -6.84
C THR A 72 8.67 1.09 -7.66
N ALA A 73 9.92 0.72 -7.38
CA ALA A 73 11.07 1.18 -8.14
C ALA A 73 10.97 0.78 -9.62
N VAL A 74 10.59 -0.48 -9.90
CA VAL A 74 10.36 -0.98 -11.26
C VAL A 74 9.27 -0.16 -11.96
N LEU A 75 8.13 0.06 -11.32
CA LEU A 75 7.02 0.82 -11.92
C LEU A 75 7.38 2.29 -12.19
N VAL A 76 8.14 2.93 -11.28
CA VAL A 76 8.55 4.33 -11.45
C VAL A 76 9.64 4.48 -12.51
N VAL A 77 10.59 3.56 -12.58
CA VAL A 77 11.72 3.65 -13.51
C VAL A 77 11.36 3.16 -14.90
N LEU A 78 10.59 2.07 -15.02
CA LEU A 78 10.29 1.44 -16.31
C LEU A 78 8.92 1.86 -16.88
N VAL A 79 7.89 2.06 -16.06
CA VAL A 79 6.51 2.27 -16.56
C VAL A 79 6.10 3.75 -16.57
N ALA A 80 6.53 4.55 -15.59
CA ALA A 80 6.24 5.98 -15.56
C ALA A 80 6.86 6.82 -16.71
N PRO A 81 7.97 6.43 -17.38
CA PRO A 81 8.42 7.09 -18.60
C PRO A 81 7.46 6.88 -19.78
N ASP A 82 6.94 5.66 -19.95
CA ASP A 82 6.05 5.32 -21.06
C ASP A 82 4.72 6.07 -20.97
N GLY A 83 4.18 6.23 -19.76
CA GLY A 83 2.96 7.02 -19.54
C GLY A 83 3.10 8.53 -19.77
N ALA A 84 4.32 9.05 -19.94
CA ALA A 84 4.58 10.46 -20.26
C ALA A 84 4.83 10.71 -21.76
N ALA A 85 4.95 9.65 -22.56
CA ALA A 85 5.16 9.71 -24.00
C ALA A 85 3.85 9.71 -24.82
N MET A 86 2.70 9.76 -24.13
CA MET A 86 1.35 9.79 -24.69
C MET A 86 0.62 11.09 -24.36
#